data_AF-A0A954INH3-F1
#
_entry.id   AF-A0A954INH3-F1
#
_cell.length_a   1.000
_cell.length_b   1.000
_cell.length_c   1.000
_cell.angle_alpha   90.00
_cell.angle_beta   90.00
_cell.angle_gamma   90.00
#
_symmetry.space_group_name_H-M   'P 1'
#
loop_
_entity.id
_entity.type
_entity.pdbx_description
1 polymer ?
#
loop_
_entity_poly.entity_id
_entity_poly.type
_entity_poly.pdbx_seq_one_letter_code
_entity_poly.pdbx_strand_id
1 'polypeptide(L)'
;AVVLAPDQTWRVIAVTYTLVICTVLLSLWWLLLSGVAITRRLMVAGTVVLLLIGTAVGCVRRVWFDGDMRPRFDFRWEVDPRRVSADWLRQHASTSVDVVDLPEVLVVSPDDWPRYCGWNGNREIAEPAPSNPDWKTQPPRELWRHPVGQGWSSFAVVDHLLFTQEQRGDMECVVCYEAATGQQIWVHQDQARYSTAMGGTGPRATPTVLGEVLYSLGATGLLNCLDSTTGKLVWQTNICSDAESEPLEWGMSGSPLVVGESVIVDAGGSHGRAVIAYDRHSGKHIWASASHKAGYTSVRTEVIDETEQLIVFHGDGVMGLIPETGAVLWEYPWKNIYGVNVAQPLCFGSELFISSGYDSGCVLLDLSDLQSGSPAVPREVWPPNKRMKLKFNEAVARGNHVYGLDDGILCCLDITTGERRWKGGRYRFGQVLLWGDQLLVQAEDGAVALVDATPTEFHEITRFQPLSDRTWNVPVVNRGRLYVRNAFEAACFAIDERH
;
A
#
# COMPACT_ATOMS: atom_id res chain seq x y z
N ALA A 1 -10.93 -29.97 11.82
CA ALA A 1 -11.10 -29.84 13.28
C ALA A 1 -11.63 -31.18 13.81
N VAL A 2 -10.88 -31.87 14.67
CA VAL A 2 -11.33 -33.13 15.27
C VAL A 2 -12.40 -32.79 16.30
N VAL A 3 -13.65 -33.15 16.03
CA VAL A 3 -14.74 -33.04 16.99
C VAL A 3 -14.51 -34.10 18.06
N LEU A 4 -13.90 -33.70 19.18
CA LEU A 4 -13.78 -34.56 20.36
C LEU A 4 -15.18 -34.86 20.89
N ALA A 5 -15.46 -36.13 21.18
CA ALA A 5 -16.71 -36.57 21.78
C ALA A 5 -16.98 -35.81 23.10
N PRO A 6 -18.25 -35.47 23.43
CA PRO A 6 -18.58 -34.63 24.59
C PRO A 6 -17.93 -35.05 25.92
N ASP A 7 -17.79 -36.37 26.17
CA ASP A 7 -17.14 -36.91 27.39
C ASP A 7 -15.63 -36.61 27.44
N GLN A 8 -14.92 -36.62 26.31
CA GLN A 8 -13.50 -36.29 26.29
C GLN A 8 -13.23 -34.80 26.54
N THR A 9 -14.09 -33.93 26.02
CA THR A 9 -14.01 -32.49 26.25
C THR A 9 -14.18 -32.16 27.74
N TRP A 10 -15.16 -32.78 28.42
CA TRP A 10 -15.36 -32.58 29.86
C TRP A 10 -14.19 -33.10 30.70
N ARG A 11 -13.58 -34.23 30.34
CA ARG A 11 -12.39 -34.74 31.02
C ARG A 11 -11.19 -33.83 30.85
N VAL A 12 -10.95 -33.33 29.64
CA VAL A 12 -9.85 -32.37 29.37
C VAL A 12 -10.06 -31.08 30.14
N ILE A 13 -11.29 -30.55 30.15
CA ILE A 13 -11.66 -29.36 30.93
C ILE A 13 -11.42 -29.60 32.42
N ALA A 14 -11.94 -30.70 32.98
CA ALA A 14 -11.79 -31.02 34.40
C ALA A 14 -10.31 -31.17 34.80
N VAL A 15 -9.51 -31.91 34.03
CA VAL A 15 -8.08 -32.10 34.28
C VAL A 15 -7.34 -30.76 34.23
N THR A 16 -7.66 -29.90 33.26
CA THR A 16 -7.04 -28.58 33.13
C THR A 16 -7.36 -27.68 34.32
N TYR A 17 -8.63 -27.61 34.73
CA TYR A 17 -9.04 -26.81 35.90
C TYR A 17 -8.45 -27.35 37.20
N THR A 18 -8.42 -28.67 37.40
CA THR A 18 -7.79 -29.28 38.58
C THR A 18 -6.29 -28.95 38.64
N LEU A 19 -5.57 -29.05 37.52
CA LEU A 19 -4.16 -28.66 37.44
C LEU A 19 -3.94 -27.19 37.81
N VAL A 20 -4.76 -26.28 37.28
CA VAL A 20 -4.68 -24.84 37.59
C VAL A 20 -4.95 -24.60 39.08
N ILE A 21 -6.01 -25.18 39.64
CA ILE A 21 -6.38 -25.03 41.06
C ILE A 21 -5.28 -25.59 41.97
N CYS A 22 -4.77 -26.80 41.69
CA CYS A 22 -3.68 -27.39 42.45
C CYS A 22 -2.42 -26.53 42.41
N THR A 23 -2.08 -25.97 41.25
CA THR A 23 -0.90 -25.09 41.09
C THR A 23 -1.05 -23.81 41.90
N VAL A 24 -2.24 -23.18 41.89
CA VAL A 24 -2.53 -21.98 42.70
C VAL A 24 -2.45 -22.30 44.20
N LEU A 25 -3.09 -23.39 44.65
CA LEU A 25 -3.09 -23.79 46.06
C LEU A 25 -1.69 -24.14 46.56
N LEU A 26 -0.88 -24.84 45.77
CA LEU A 26 0.51 -25.15 46.11
C LEU A 26 1.37 -23.88 46.15
N SER A 27 1.14 -22.94 45.25
CA SER A 27 1.84 -21.65 45.24
C SER A 27 1.49 -20.79 46.46
N LEU A 28 0.20 -20.76 46.84
CA LEU A 28 -0.28 -20.06 48.04
C LEU A 28 0.27 -20.72 49.32
N TRP A 29 0.24 -22.05 49.40
CA TRP A 29 0.85 -22.78 50.51
C TRP A 29 2.36 -22.50 50.60
N TRP A 30 3.07 -22.52 49.47
CA TRP A 30 4.48 -22.20 49.42
C TRP A 30 4.79 -20.80 49.95
N LEU A 31 4.03 -19.79 49.51
CA LEU A 31 4.24 -18.39 49.90
C LEU A 31 3.85 -18.13 51.36
N LEU A 32 2.73 -18.68 51.83
CA LEU A 32 2.14 -18.32 53.12
C LEU A 32 2.52 -19.28 54.25
N LEU A 33 2.58 -20.59 53.98
CA LEU A 33 2.55 -21.63 55.03
C LEU A 33 3.80 -22.52 55.08
N SER A 34 4.72 -22.42 54.12
CA SER A 34 5.77 -23.44 53.90
C SER A 34 6.90 -23.53 54.94
N GLY A 35 6.82 -23.01 56.17
CA GLY A 35 7.92 -23.10 57.16
C GLY A 35 9.30 -22.52 56.77
N VAL A 36 9.57 -22.25 55.48
CA VAL A 36 10.81 -21.70 54.92
C VAL A 36 10.88 -20.20 55.20
N ALA A 37 12.09 -19.65 55.37
CA ALA A 37 12.26 -18.20 55.53
C ALA A 37 11.66 -17.41 54.35
N ILE A 38 10.97 -16.30 54.66
CA ILE A 38 10.24 -15.49 53.68
C ILE A 38 11.13 -15.00 52.52
N THR A 39 12.41 -14.71 52.79
CA THR A 39 13.40 -14.31 51.79
C THR A 39 13.64 -15.38 50.72
N ARG A 40 13.72 -16.65 51.11
CA ARG A 40 13.87 -17.78 50.17
C ARG A 40 12.59 -18.03 49.39
N ARG A 41 11.42 -17.87 50.02
CA ARG A 41 10.11 -17.99 49.32
C ARG A 41 9.99 -16.96 48.21
N LEU A 42 10.29 -15.70 48.53
CA LEU A 42 10.27 -14.59 47.56
C LEU A 42 11.32 -14.79 46.46
N MET A 43 12.52 -15.29 46.78
CA MET A 43 13.55 -15.60 45.79
C MET A 43 13.09 -16.69 44.81
N VAL A 44 12.51 -17.79 45.31
CA VAL A 44 11.98 -18.87 44.47
C VAL A 44 10.82 -18.36 43.62
N ALA A 45 9.85 -17.64 44.21
CA ALA A 45 8.74 -17.06 43.47
C ALA A 45 9.23 -16.08 42.38
N GLY A 46 10.19 -15.21 42.71
CA GLY A 46 10.82 -14.32 41.74
C GLY A 46 11.53 -15.08 40.61
N THR A 47 12.24 -16.17 40.93
CA THR A 47 12.89 -17.02 39.93
C THR A 47 11.87 -17.70 39.02
N VAL A 48 10.77 -18.23 39.56
CA VAL A 48 9.69 -18.83 38.77
C VAL A 48 9.03 -17.79 37.86
N VAL A 49 8.76 -16.58 38.37
CA VAL A 49 8.23 -15.48 37.55
C VAL A 49 9.20 -15.11 36.43
N LEU A 50 10.50 -15.01 36.71
CA LEU A 50 11.52 -14.75 35.69
C LEU A 50 11.61 -15.88 34.65
N LEU A 51 11.48 -17.15 35.06
CA LEU A 51 11.44 -18.28 34.15
C LEU A 51 10.18 -18.26 33.27
N LEU A 52 9.02 -17.92 33.83
CA LEU A 52 7.77 -17.79 33.07
C LEU A 52 7.83 -16.63 32.08
N ILE A 53 8.37 -15.48 32.49
CA ILE A 53 8.62 -14.34 31.58
C ILE A 53 9.60 -14.76 30.49
N GLY A 54 10.73 -15.40 30.85
CA GLY A 54 11.72 -15.88 29.90
C GLY A 54 11.15 -16.90 28.92
N THR A 55 10.27 -17.80 29.38
CA THR A 55 9.58 -18.77 28.54
C THR A 55 8.59 -18.07 27.61
N ALA A 56 7.76 -17.16 28.13
CA ALA A 56 6.80 -16.40 27.32
C ALA A 56 7.50 -15.56 26.25
N VAL A 57 8.59 -14.87 26.59
CA VAL A 57 9.43 -14.13 25.63
C VAL A 57 10.10 -15.09 24.64
N GLY A 58 10.58 -16.25 25.12
CA GLY A 58 11.19 -17.28 24.27
C GLY A 58 10.22 -17.89 23.26
N CYS A 59 8.93 -17.97 23.60
CA CYS A 59 7.86 -18.45 22.71
C CYS A 59 7.55 -17.49 21.55
N VAL A 60 7.76 -16.18 21.75
CA VAL A 60 7.53 -15.17 20.72
C VAL A 60 8.68 -15.23 19.70
N ARG A 61 8.33 -15.44 18.43
CA ARG A 61 9.26 -15.36 17.30
C ARG A 61 9.49 -13.91 16.90
N ARG A 62 8.42 -13.13 16.81
CA ARG A 62 8.44 -11.75 16.30
C ARG A 62 7.32 -10.94 16.93
N VAL A 63 7.60 -9.65 17.15
CA VAL A 63 6.59 -8.61 17.40
C VAL A 63 6.56 -7.68 16.19
N TRP A 64 5.36 -7.37 15.70
CA TRP A 64 5.13 -6.40 14.63
C TRP A 64 3.90 -5.54 14.96
N PHE A 65 3.67 -4.46 14.23
CA PHE A 65 2.61 -3.48 14.54
C PHE A 65 1.65 -3.34 13.37
N ASP A 66 0.34 -3.34 13.61
CA ASP A 66 -0.65 -2.93 12.60
C ASP A 66 -0.63 -1.40 12.40
N GLY A 67 -1.40 -0.86 11.45
CA GLY A 67 -1.38 0.58 11.20
C GLY A 67 -1.91 1.44 12.36
N ASP A 68 -2.62 0.83 13.32
CA ASP A 68 -3.09 1.43 14.58
C ASP A 68 -2.02 1.36 15.68
N MET A 69 -0.80 0.93 15.35
CA MET A 69 0.31 0.78 16.31
C MET A 69 0.05 -0.28 17.39
N ARG A 70 -0.82 -1.26 17.13
CA ARG A 70 -1.06 -2.34 18.08
C ARG A 70 -0.07 -3.48 17.84
N PRO A 71 0.60 -3.98 18.91
CA PRO A 71 1.52 -5.08 18.77
C PRO A 71 0.79 -6.37 18.41
N ARG A 72 1.38 -7.13 17.49
CA ARG A 72 0.98 -8.46 17.03
C ARG A 72 2.15 -9.40 17.26
N PHE A 73 1.85 -10.62 17.67
CA PHE A 73 2.85 -11.60 18.09
C PHE A 73 2.76 -12.81 17.17
N ASP A 74 3.89 -13.15 16.56
CA ASP A 74 4.06 -14.44 15.90
C ASP A 74 4.73 -15.38 16.88
N PHE A 75 4.23 -16.60 17.01
CA PHE A 75 4.81 -17.60 17.90
C PHE A 75 5.74 -18.54 17.15
N ARG A 76 6.73 -19.12 17.85
CA ARG A 76 7.74 -20.00 17.23
C ARG A 76 7.19 -21.31 16.66
N TRP A 77 6.02 -21.76 17.12
CA TRP A 77 5.34 -22.96 16.62
C TRP A 77 4.44 -22.69 15.42
N GLU A 78 4.20 -21.41 15.06
CA GLU A 78 3.43 -21.06 13.88
C GLU A 78 4.29 -21.19 12.63
N VAL A 79 3.66 -21.63 11.54
CA VAL A 79 4.30 -21.67 10.22
C VAL A 79 4.78 -20.25 9.87
N ASP A 80 6.02 -20.13 9.40
CA ASP A 80 6.56 -18.84 8.94
C ASP A 80 6.14 -18.58 7.49
N PRO A 81 5.23 -17.62 7.22
CA PRO A 81 4.80 -17.34 5.84
C PRO A 81 5.97 -16.97 4.93
N ARG A 82 7.06 -16.41 5.49
CA ARG A 82 8.27 -16.06 4.73
C ARG A 82 9.03 -17.29 4.26
N ARG A 83 9.06 -18.35 5.07
CA ARG A 83 9.70 -19.61 4.69
C ARG A 83 8.88 -20.29 3.59
N VAL A 84 7.56 -20.35 3.77
CA VAL A 84 6.64 -20.88 2.76
C VAL A 84 6.81 -20.15 1.43
N SER A 85 6.83 -18.81 1.46
CA SER A 85 7.02 -17.98 0.27
C SER A 85 8.38 -18.21 -0.37
N ALA A 86 9.46 -18.22 0.43
CA ALA A 86 10.81 -18.45 -0.10
C ALA A 86 10.98 -19.86 -0.70
N ASP A 87 10.41 -20.89 -0.08
CA ASP A 87 10.42 -22.26 -0.60
C ASP A 87 9.63 -22.37 -1.90
N TRP A 88 8.43 -21.79 -1.94
CA TRP A 88 7.58 -21.77 -3.14
C TRP A 88 8.27 -21.04 -4.29
N LEU A 89 8.78 -19.83 -4.05
CA LEU A 89 9.48 -19.03 -5.06
C LEU A 89 10.74 -19.73 -5.58
N ARG A 90 11.50 -20.43 -4.71
CA ARG A 90 12.66 -21.23 -5.16
C ARG A 90 12.26 -22.38 -6.09
N GLN A 91 11.16 -23.06 -5.80
CA GLN A 91 10.66 -24.16 -6.63
C GLN A 91 10.16 -23.64 -7.99
N HIS A 92 9.52 -22.47 -8.01
CA HIS A 92 8.91 -21.88 -9.21
C HIS A 92 9.82 -20.90 -9.96
N ALA A 93 11.03 -20.61 -9.44
CA ALA A 93 12.04 -19.82 -10.13
C ALA A 93 12.68 -20.53 -11.33
N SER A 94 12.46 -21.84 -11.48
CA SER A 94 13.21 -22.71 -12.41
C SER A 94 12.39 -23.30 -13.56
N THR A 95 11.10 -23.01 -13.65
CA THR A 95 10.35 -23.29 -14.88
C THR A 95 10.62 -22.14 -15.84
N SER A 96 11.64 -22.30 -16.68
CA SER A 96 11.60 -21.69 -18.00
C SER A 96 10.26 -22.11 -18.60
N VAL A 97 9.28 -21.22 -18.56
CA VAL A 97 8.05 -21.45 -19.32
C VAL A 97 8.54 -21.57 -20.74
N ASP A 98 8.24 -22.69 -21.39
CA ASP A 98 8.33 -22.80 -22.85
C ASP A 98 7.73 -21.52 -23.38
N VAL A 99 8.60 -20.67 -23.95
CA VAL A 99 8.37 -19.28 -24.33
C VAL A 99 6.87 -19.04 -24.47
N VAL A 100 6.23 -18.47 -23.42
CA VAL A 100 4.94 -17.82 -23.63
C VAL A 100 5.21 -16.93 -24.84
N ASP A 101 4.41 -17.07 -25.90
CA ASP A 101 4.56 -16.32 -27.14
C ASP A 101 4.22 -14.86 -26.82
N LEU A 102 5.12 -14.22 -26.08
CA LEU A 102 5.01 -12.85 -25.64
C LEU A 102 5.22 -12.03 -26.90
N PRO A 103 4.32 -11.09 -27.18
CA PRO A 103 4.54 -10.20 -28.31
C PRO A 103 5.86 -9.47 -28.09
N GLU A 104 6.63 -9.28 -29.17
CA GLU A 104 7.88 -8.52 -29.15
C GLU A 104 7.68 -7.09 -28.59
N VAL A 105 6.44 -6.59 -28.69
CA VAL A 105 6.00 -5.29 -28.17
C VAL A 105 4.68 -5.44 -27.43
N LEU A 106 4.64 -5.06 -26.15
CA LEU A 106 3.38 -4.89 -25.43
C LEU A 106 2.69 -3.60 -25.89
N VAL A 107 1.40 -3.69 -26.21
CA VAL A 107 0.59 -2.52 -26.54
C VAL A 107 -0.20 -2.13 -25.30
N VAL A 108 0.07 -0.92 -24.80
CA VAL A 108 -0.62 -0.35 -23.64
C VAL A 108 -1.87 0.38 -24.14
N SER A 109 -3.04 0.01 -23.64
CA SER A 109 -4.35 0.50 -24.09
C SER A 109 -5.16 1.12 -22.95
N PRO A 110 -6.15 1.99 -23.22
CA PRO A 110 -7.00 2.58 -22.19
C PRO A 110 -7.75 1.58 -21.31
N ASP A 111 -7.91 0.34 -21.77
CA ASP A 111 -8.54 -0.75 -21.04
C ASP A 111 -7.57 -1.47 -20.07
N ASP A 112 -6.30 -1.06 -20.03
CA ASP A 112 -5.27 -1.61 -19.14
C ASP A 112 -5.14 -0.81 -17.83
N TRP A 113 -4.40 -1.36 -16.87
CA TRP A 113 -4.03 -0.70 -15.61
C TRP A 113 -2.50 -0.53 -15.52
N PRO A 114 -1.86 0.26 -16.40
CA PRO A 114 -0.41 0.17 -16.63
C PRO A 114 0.47 0.75 -15.51
N ARG A 115 -0.11 1.44 -14.53
CA ARG A 115 0.61 2.17 -13.49
C ARG A 115 -0.20 2.28 -12.20
N TYR A 116 0.44 2.83 -11.16
CA TYR A 116 -0.23 3.18 -9.91
C TYR A 116 -1.48 4.03 -10.16
N CYS A 117 -2.59 3.70 -9.50
CA CYS A 117 -3.90 4.36 -9.67
C CYS A 117 -4.53 4.26 -11.08
N GLY A 118 -4.06 3.35 -11.93
CA GLY A 118 -4.68 3.02 -13.22
C GLY A 118 -4.31 3.96 -14.35
N TRP A 119 -4.98 3.82 -15.50
CA TRP A 119 -4.70 4.58 -16.72
C TRP A 119 -4.63 6.10 -16.47
N ASN A 120 -5.68 6.66 -15.84
CA ASN A 120 -5.79 8.08 -15.54
C ASN A 120 -5.11 8.50 -14.21
N GLY A 121 -4.54 7.55 -13.44
CA GLY A 121 -3.94 7.87 -12.15
C GLY A 121 -4.94 8.32 -11.07
N ASN A 122 -6.24 8.04 -11.25
CA ASN A 122 -7.33 8.53 -10.42
C ASN A 122 -8.08 7.42 -9.65
N ARG A 123 -7.60 6.17 -9.71
CA ARG A 123 -8.20 5.00 -9.03
C ARG A 123 -9.63 4.67 -9.48
N GLU A 124 -9.96 5.02 -10.71
CA GLU A 124 -11.22 4.70 -11.34
C GLU A 124 -11.11 3.43 -12.17
N ILE A 125 -12.04 2.51 -11.96
CA ILE A 125 -12.18 1.29 -12.74
C ILE A 125 -13.02 1.62 -13.97
N ALA A 126 -12.42 1.46 -15.16
CA ALA A 126 -13.04 1.79 -16.43
C ALA A 126 -14.21 0.86 -16.79
N GLU A 127 -14.15 -0.40 -16.34
CA GLU A 127 -15.18 -1.39 -16.61
C GLU A 127 -16.48 -1.13 -15.82
N PRO A 128 -17.65 -1.54 -16.34
CA PRO A 128 -18.90 -1.40 -15.61
C PRO A 128 -18.91 -2.14 -14.27
N ALA A 129 -19.47 -1.51 -13.23
CA ALA A 129 -19.64 -2.14 -11.94
C ALA A 129 -20.67 -3.30 -11.98
N PRO A 130 -20.57 -4.28 -11.07
CA PRO A 130 -21.57 -5.33 -10.94
C PRO A 130 -22.91 -4.76 -10.49
N SER A 131 -24.00 -5.07 -11.19
CA SER A 131 -25.31 -4.45 -10.94
C SER A 131 -26.02 -4.95 -9.69
N ASN A 132 -25.78 -6.18 -9.24
CA ASN A 132 -26.40 -6.73 -8.03
C ASN A 132 -25.52 -7.84 -7.40
N PRO A 133 -24.35 -7.50 -6.85
CA PRO A 133 -23.43 -8.48 -6.31
C PRO A 133 -23.89 -8.98 -4.94
N ASP A 134 -24.06 -10.29 -4.78
CA ASP A 134 -24.24 -10.94 -3.47
C ASP A 134 -23.05 -11.83 -3.13
N TRP A 135 -21.92 -11.20 -2.79
CA TRP A 135 -20.72 -11.92 -2.35
C TRP A 135 -20.86 -12.68 -1.03
N LYS A 136 -21.96 -12.49 -0.28
CA LYS A 136 -22.21 -13.24 0.97
C LYS A 136 -22.65 -14.67 0.66
N THR A 137 -23.46 -14.86 -0.38
CA THR A 137 -23.92 -16.20 -0.80
C THR A 137 -23.18 -16.73 -2.03
N GLN A 138 -22.70 -15.83 -2.88
CA GLN A 138 -21.99 -16.12 -4.13
C GLN A 138 -20.69 -15.29 -4.18
N PRO A 139 -19.68 -15.61 -3.35
CA PRO A 139 -18.41 -14.90 -3.39
C PRO A 139 -17.73 -15.08 -4.76
N PRO A 140 -16.95 -14.08 -5.22
CA PRO A 140 -16.15 -14.19 -6.43
C PRO A 140 -15.33 -15.49 -6.48
N ARG A 141 -15.28 -16.14 -7.64
CA ARG A 141 -14.58 -17.41 -7.80
C ARG A 141 -13.07 -17.17 -7.83
N GLU A 142 -12.34 -17.82 -6.92
CA GLU A 142 -10.87 -17.83 -6.95
C GLU A 142 -10.38 -18.52 -8.24
N LEU A 143 -9.55 -17.81 -9.01
CA LEU A 143 -8.91 -18.32 -10.22
C LEU A 143 -7.56 -18.94 -9.90
N TRP A 144 -6.75 -18.23 -9.12
CA TRP A 144 -5.46 -18.69 -8.63
C TRP A 144 -5.07 -17.95 -7.36
N ARG A 145 -4.18 -18.59 -6.59
CA ARG A 145 -3.52 -18.04 -5.41
C ARG A 145 -2.14 -18.65 -5.26
N HIS A 146 -1.14 -17.85 -4.95
CA HIS A 146 0.19 -18.35 -4.61
C HIS A 146 0.95 -17.43 -3.65
N PRO A 147 1.96 -17.97 -2.95
CA PRO A 147 2.87 -17.15 -2.16
C PRO A 147 3.67 -16.16 -3.01
N VAL A 148 3.98 -14.99 -2.46
CA VAL A 148 4.80 -13.93 -3.10
C VAL A 148 5.87 -13.39 -2.16
N GLY A 149 6.84 -12.67 -2.71
CA GLY A 149 7.80 -11.93 -1.87
C GLY A 149 7.12 -10.78 -1.11
N GLN A 150 7.78 -10.33 -0.03
CA GLN A 150 7.25 -9.24 0.80
C GLN A 150 7.27 -7.90 0.09
N GLY A 151 6.21 -7.10 0.21
CA GLY A 151 6.16 -5.77 -0.37
C GLY A 151 4.73 -5.21 -0.38
N TRP A 152 4.63 -3.91 -0.64
CA TRP A 152 3.38 -3.16 -0.64
C TRP A 152 3.01 -2.60 -2.02
N SER A 153 3.81 -2.93 -3.04
CA SER A 153 3.53 -2.63 -4.44
C SER A 153 2.14 -3.11 -4.86
N SER A 154 1.42 -2.32 -5.65
CA SER A 154 0.21 -2.77 -6.35
C SER A 154 0.60 -3.68 -7.54
N PHE A 155 -0.39 -4.15 -8.28
CA PHE A 155 -0.17 -4.62 -9.64
C PHE A 155 -0.29 -3.47 -10.64
N ALA A 156 0.54 -3.50 -11.68
CA ALA A 156 0.21 -2.93 -12.98
C ALA A 156 -0.22 -4.08 -13.89
N VAL A 157 -1.25 -3.87 -14.71
CA VAL A 157 -1.83 -4.87 -15.61
C VAL A 157 -1.77 -4.31 -17.02
N VAL A 158 -1.10 -5.02 -17.92
CA VAL A 158 -1.08 -4.70 -19.35
C VAL A 158 -1.27 -5.98 -20.11
N ASP A 159 -2.29 -6.00 -20.95
CA ASP A 159 -2.70 -7.18 -21.67
C ASP A 159 -2.96 -8.41 -20.76
N HIS A 160 -2.20 -9.48 -20.92
CA HIS A 160 -2.31 -10.71 -20.14
C HIS A 160 -1.25 -10.81 -19.04
N LEU A 161 -0.58 -9.70 -18.70
CA LEU A 161 0.57 -9.65 -17.80
C LEU A 161 0.29 -8.79 -16.57
N LEU A 162 0.82 -9.24 -15.43
CA LEU A 162 0.82 -8.53 -14.16
C LEU A 162 2.25 -8.17 -13.79
N PHE A 163 2.50 -6.92 -13.44
CA PHE A 163 3.80 -6.44 -12.99
C PHE A 163 3.71 -5.92 -11.57
N THR A 164 4.66 -6.30 -10.72
CA THR A 164 4.70 -5.83 -9.33
C THR A 164 6.12 -5.88 -8.78
N GLN A 165 6.33 -5.32 -7.59
CA GLN A 165 7.60 -5.41 -6.87
C GLN A 165 7.47 -6.21 -5.58
N GLU A 166 8.54 -6.92 -5.21
CA GLU A 166 8.60 -7.72 -3.99
C GLU A 166 10.04 -7.95 -3.49
N GLN A 167 10.20 -8.32 -2.22
CA GLN A 167 11.46 -8.64 -1.59
C GLN A 167 11.61 -10.16 -1.43
N ARG A 168 12.64 -10.73 -2.06
CA ARG A 168 13.04 -12.14 -1.98
C ARG A 168 14.39 -12.26 -1.28
N GLY A 169 14.38 -12.51 0.03
CA GLY A 169 15.63 -12.51 0.80
C GLY A 169 16.33 -11.15 0.71
N ASP A 170 17.58 -11.12 0.29
CA ASP A 170 18.36 -9.88 0.15
C ASP A 170 18.18 -9.18 -1.20
N MET A 171 17.27 -9.68 -2.04
CA MET A 171 16.98 -9.14 -3.37
C MET A 171 15.67 -8.37 -3.38
N GLU A 172 15.70 -7.13 -3.87
CA GLU A 172 14.53 -6.37 -4.26
C GLU A 172 14.23 -6.70 -5.72
N CYS A 173 13.01 -7.14 -6.01
CA CYS A 173 12.66 -7.76 -7.29
C CYS A 173 11.54 -7.00 -7.97
N VAL A 174 11.62 -6.91 -9.30
CA VAL A 174 10.48 -6.63 -10.18
C VAL A 174 10.07 -7.95 -10.81
N VAL A 175 8.78 -8.28 -10.76
CA VAL A 175 8.28 -9.60 -11.17
C VAL A 175 7.13 -9.43 -12.15
N CYS A 176 7.13 -10.25 -13.18
CA CYS A 176 6.02 -10.41 -14.10
C CYS A 176 5.35 -11.77 -13.89
N TYR A 177 4.02 -11.76 -13.80
CA TYR A 177 3.17 -12.95 -13.74
C TYR A 177 2.19 -12.96 -14.91
N GLU A 178 1.80 -14.15 -15.38
CA GLU A 178 0.67 -14.31 -16.28
C GLU A 178 -0.64 -14.05 -15.52
N ALA A 179 -1.47 -13.12 -16.01
CA ALA A 179 -2.70 -12.71 -15.34
C ALA A 179 -3.73 -13.84 -15.18
N ALA A 180 -3.74 -14.80 -16.10
CA ALA A 180 -4.69 -15.92 -16.11
C ALA A 180 -4.37 -17.00 -15.08
N THR A 181 -3.09 -17.24 -14.80
CA THR A 181 -2.65 -18.39 -13.99
C THR A 181 -1.88 -18.01 -12.73
N GLY A 182 -1.38 -16.78 -12.65
CA GLY A 182 -0.43 -16.35 -11.61
C GLY A 182 0.97 -16.95 -11.80
N GLN A 183 1.25 -17.60 -12.93
CA GLN A 183 2.56 -18.18 -13.19
C GLN A 183 3.59 -17.07 -13.40
N GLN A 184 4.74 -17.19 -12.74
CA GLN A 184 5.85 -16.26 -12.96
C GLN A 184 6.41 -16.43 -14.38
N ILE A 185 6.51 -15.32 -15.10
CA ILE A 185 7.09 -15.27 -16.45
C ILE A 185 8.57 -14.90 -16.35
N TRP A 186 8.88 -13.79 -15.67
CA TRP A 186 10.25 -13.34 -15.46
C TRP A 186 10.41 -12.64 -14.11
N VAL A 187 11.65 -12.51 -13.66
CA VAL A 187 12.04 -11.75 -12.46
C VAL A 187 13.35 -11.02 -12.70
N HIS A 188 13.36 -9.71 -12.46
CA HIS A 188 14.57 -8.89 -12.31
C HIS A 188 14.93 -8.79 -10.83
N GLN A 189 16.22 -8.81 -10.50
CA GLN A 189 16.70 -8.83 -9.11
C GLN A 189 17.82 -7.82 -8.90
N ASP A 190 17.62 -6.93 -7.93
CA ASP A 190 18.64 -5.99 -7.45
C ASP A 190 19.11 -6.38 -6.05
N GLN A 191 20.42 -6.29 -5.81
CA GLN A 191 21.02 -6.55 -4.50
C GLN A 191 20.71 -5.39 -3.54
N ALA A 192 19.47 -5.34 -3.07
CA ALA A 192 18.95 -4.31 -2.19
C ALA A 192 17.92 -4.90 -1.23
N ARG A 193 17.95 -4.44 0.02
CA ARG A 193 16.99 -4.89 1.04
C ARG A 193 16.50 -3.72 1.87
N TYR A 194 15.18 -3.53 1.86
CA TYR A 194 14.51 -2.55 2.70
C TYR A 194 13.65 -3.24 3.76
N SER A 195 13.77 -2.84 5.02
CA SER A 195 12.89 -3.37 6.07
C SER A 195 12.80 -2.45 7.27
N THR A 196 11.58 -2.25 7.78
CA THR A 196 11.34 -1.60 9.08
C THR A 196 10.40 -2.42 9.95
N ALA A 197 10.48 -2.21 11.27
CA ALA A 197 9.68 -2.97 12.24
C ALA A 197 8.17 -2.73 12.08
N MET A 198 7.79 -1.48 11.83
CA MET A 198 6.39 -1.07 11.65
C MET A 198 5.92 -1.18 10.20
N GLY A 199 6.71 -0.67 9.25
CA GLY A 199 6.35 -0.57 7.83
C GLY A 199 6.60 -1.84 7.02
N GLY A 200 7.06 -2.93 7.65
CA GLY A 200 7.32 -4.20 6.96
C GLY A 200 8.53 -4.17 6.04
N THR A 201 8.68 -5.24 5.26
CA THR A 201 9.82 -5.48 4.38
C THR A 201 9.42 -5.26 2.92
N GLY A 202 10.32 -4.68 2.14
CA GLY A 202 10.24 -4.64 0.68
C GLY A 202 9.75 -3.34 0.06
N PRO A 203 9.64 -3.33 -1.28
CA PRO A 203 9.28 -2.17 -2.09
C PRO A 203 7.81 -1.76 -1.94
N ARG A 204 7.51 -0.50 -2.25
CA ARG A 204 6.19 0.12 -2.06
C ARG A 204 5.61 0.72 -3.33
N ALA A 205 6.45 1.27 -4.19
CA ALA A 205 6.03 1.80 -5.47
C ALA A 205 5.46 0.69 -6.37
N THR A 206 4.65 1.10 -7.34
CA THR A 206 4.13 0.21 -8.39
C THR A 206 4.87 0.53 -9.69
N PRO A 207 5.28 -0.48 -10.47
CA PRO A 207 5.87 -0.23 -11.79
C PRO A 207 4.93 0.54 -12.71
N THR A 208 5.50 1.36 -13.58
CA THR A 208 4.81 2.06 -14.68
C THR A 208 5.24 1.42 -15.98
N VAL A 209 4.31 0.75 -16.67
CA VAL A 209 4.55 0.08 -17.95
C VAL A 209 4.25 1.02 -19.11
N LEU A 210 5.19 1.15 -20.04
CA LEU A 210 5.07 1.97 -21.25
C LEU A 210 5.55 1.17 -22.47
N GLY A 211 4.71 0.25 -22.92
CA GLY A 211 4.96 -0.60 -24.06
C GLY A 211 6.13 -1.55 -23.84
N GLU A 212 7.20 -1.40 -24.63
CA GLU A 212 8.40 -2.25 -24.61
C GLU A 212 9.22 -2.16 -23.31
N VAL A 213 9.00 -1.12 -22.51
CA VAL A 213 9.72 -0.90 -21.25
C VAL A 213 8.78 -0.67 -20.08
N LEU A 214 9.31 -0.89 -18.89
CA LEU A 214 8.69 -0.47 -17.64
C LEU A 214 9.70 0.21 -16.72
N TYR A 215 9.19 1.10 -15.88
CA TYR A 215 9.95 1.84 -14.89
C TYR A 215 9.53 1.44 -13.49
N SER A 216 10.47 1.12 -12.62
CA SER A 216 10.20 0.72 -11.24
C SER A 216 11.08 1.48 -10.26
N LEU A 217 10.52 1.87 -9.10
CA LEU A 217 11.29 2.47 -8.02
C LEU A 217 11.36 1.53 -6.81
N GLY A 218 12.56 1.11 -6.48
CA GLY A 218 12.86 0.33 -5.28
C GLY A 218 12.69 1.15 -3.99
N ALA A 219 12.43 0.50 -2.84
CA ALA A 219 12.30 1.22 -1.58
C ALA A 219 13.61 1.87 -1.11
N THR A 220 14.74 1.43 -1.66
CA THR A 220 16.09 1.97 -1.44
C THR A 220 16.49 3.07 -2.44
N GLY A 221 15.59 3.46 -3.34
CA GLY A 221 15.82 4.51 -4.33
C GLY A 221 16.40 4.03 -5.68
N LEU A 222 16.54 2.73 -5.90
CA LEU A 222 16.92 2.20 -7.22
C LEU A 222 15.80 2.44 -8.23
N LEU A 223 16.06 3.27 -9.24
CA LEU A 223 15.16 3.50 -10.37
C LEU A 223 15.66 2.68 -11.57
N ASN A 224 14.84 1.72 -12.00
CA ASN A 224 15.14 0.84 -13.12
C ASN A 224 14.28 1.21 -14.32
N CYS A 225 14.88 1.10 -15.51
CA CYS A 225 14.18 0.84 -16.76
C CYS A 225 14.47 -0.59 -17.19
N LEU A 226 13.42 -1.38 -17.33
CA LEU A 226 13.50 -2.79 -17.72
C LEU A 226 12.74 -3.00 -19.02
N ASP A 227 13.21 -3.93 -19.84
CA ASP A 227 12.41 -4.50 -20.91
C ASP A 227 11.18 -5.19 -20.30
N SER A 228 9.98 -4.81 -20.75
CA SER A 228 8.73 -5.25 -20.13
C SER A 228 8.39 -6.71 -20.39
N THR A 229 8.97 -7.31 -21.45
CA THR A 229 8.68 -8.70 -21.86
C THR A 229 9.67 -9.69 -21.27
N THR A 230 10.91 -9.26 -21.02
CA THR A 230 12.00 -10.14 -20.56
C THR A 230 12.50 -9.81 -19.17
N GLY A 231 12.18 -8.63 -18.63
CA GLY A 231 12.71 -8.13 -17.36
C GLY A 231 14.19 -7.74 -17.43
N LYS A 232 14.82 -7.71 -18.61
CA LYS A 232 16.23 -7.34 -18.74
C LYS A 232 16.43 -5.87 -18.43
N LEU A 233 17.51 -5.58 -17.71
CA LEU A 233 17.90 -4.22 -17.40
C LEU A 233 18.31 -3.45 -18.65
N VAL A 234 17.66 -2.30 -18.88
CA VAL A 234 18.03 -1.32 -19.93
C VAL A 234 18.96 -0.27 -19.33
N TRP A 235 18.54 0.38 -18.24
CA TRP A 235 19.38 1.29 -17.45
C TRP A 235 18.91 1.33 -15.99
N GLN A 236 19.82 1.73 -15.08
CA GLN A 236 19.56 1.89 -13.65
C GLN A 236 20.27 3.13 -13.10
N THR A 237 19.63 3.83 -12.17
CA THR A 237 20.26 4.85 -11.32
C THR A 237 19.75 4.74 -9.88
N ASN A 238 20.32 5.51 -8.94
CA ASN A 238 19.80 5.64 -7.58
C ASN A 238 19.39 7.08 -7.28
N ILE A 239 18.08 7.30 -7.10
CA ILE A 239 17.51 8.64 -6.98
C ILE A 239 17.94 9.36 -5.71
N CYS A 240 18.22 8.61 -4.63
CA CYS A 240 18.69 9.17 -3.37
C CYS A 240 20.14 9.62 -3.48
N SER A 241 20.98 8.85 -4.16
CA SER A 241 22.37 9.22 -4.46
C SER A 241 22.41 10.47 -5.35
N ASP A 242 21.57 10.51 -6.38
CA ASP A 242 21.46 11.63 -7.31
C ASP A 242 20.92 12.91 -6.64
N ALA A 243 20.04 12.75 -5.65
CA ALA A 243 19.44 13.83 -4.88
C ALA A 243 20.28 14.29 -3.67
N GLU A 244 21.37 13.58 -3.34
CA GLU A 244 22.07 13.69 -2.06
C GLU A 244 21.10 13.59 -0.87
N SER A 245 20.20 12.60 -0.94
CA SER A 245 19.19 12.28 0.07
C SER A 245 19.35 10.85 0.57
N GLU A 246 18.57 10.51 1.60
CA GLU A 246 18.48 9.16 2.15
C GLU A 246 17.06 8.61 1.89
N PRO A 247 16.90 7.29 1.72
CA PRO A 247 15.58 6.68 1.68
C PRO A 247 14.73 7.08 2.89
N LEU A 248 13.45 7.35 2.66
CA LEU A 248 12.51 7.73 3.71
C LEU A 248 12.36 6.62 4.78
N GLU A 249 11.86 6.99 5.97
CA GLU A 249 11.62 6.04 7.09
C GLU A 249 10.67 4.90 6.71
N TRP A 250 9.73 5.14 5.80
CA TRP A 250 8.89 4.08 5.23
C TRP A 250 9.28 3.76 3.79
N GLY A 251 10.52 3.99 3.38
CA GLY A 251 11.07 3.72 2.05
C GLY A 251 10.47 4.58 0.95
N MET A 252 11.12 4.59 -0.21
CA MET A 252 10.58 5.30 -1.38
C MET A 252 9.31 4.61 -1.88
N SER A 253 8.22 5.37 -2.05
CA SER A 253 6.90 4.86 -2.46
C SER A 253 6.28 5.57 -3.67
N GLY A 254 6.84 6.71 -4.09
CA GLY A 254 6.38 7.43 -5.27
C GLY A 254 6.63 6.62 -6.54
N SER A 255 5.57 6.13 -7.17
CA SER A 255 5.69 5.37 -8.42
C SER A 255 6.20 6.27 -9.55
N PRO A 256 7.12 5.80 -10.42
CA PRO A 256 7.69 6.65 -11.47
C PRO A 256 6.61 7.19 -12.41
N LEU A 257 6.60 8.51 -12.61
CA LEU A 257 5.73 9.16 -13.58
C LEU A 257 6.47 9.29 -14.91
N VAL A 258 5.86 8.88 -16.01
CA VAL A 258 6.42 9.10 -17.36
C VAL A 258 5.62 10.19 -18.07
N VAL A 259 6.32 11.24 -18.52
CA VAL A 259 5.75 12.38 -19.27
C VAL A 259 6.67 12.70 -20.42
N GLY A 260 6.17 12.60 -21.66
CA GLY A 260 6.99 12.77 -22.86
C GLY A 260 8.22 11.86 -22.85
N GLU A 261 9.40 12.46 -22.93
CA GLU A 261 10.71 11.78 -22.92
C GLU A 261 11.30 11.63 -21.50
N SER A 262 10.57 11.99 -20.46
CA SER A 262 11.06 12.05 -19.07
C SER A 262 10.40 11.01 -18.16
N VAL A 263 11.20 10.44 -17.26
CA VAL A 263 10.74 9.70 -16.08
C VAL A 263 11.01 10.59 -14.86
N ILE A 264 9.98 10.88 -14.08
CA ILE A 264 10.00 11.89 -13.01
C ILE A 264 9.67 11.24 -11.68
N VAL A 265 10.46 11.58 -10.65
CA VAL A 265 10.33 11.07 -9.28
C VAL A 265 10.63 12.18 -8.26
N ASP A 266 10.00 12.08 -7.09
CA ASP A 266 10.32 12.88 -5.91
C ASP A 266 11.32 12.11 -5.03
N ALA A 267 12.58 12.55 -5.01
CA ALA A 267 13.70 11.95 -4.30
C ALA A 267 13.99 12.62 -2.94
N GLY A 268 13.38 13.78 -2.68
CA GLY A 268 13.42 14.39 -1.34
C GLY A 268 14.75 15.01 -0.92
N GLY A 269 15.58 15.40 -1.89
CA GLY A 269 16.88 16.00 -1.70
C GLY A 269 16.89 17.50 -1.42
N SER A 270 18.11 18.03 -1.41
CA SER A 270 18.42 19.43 -1.15
C SER A 270 19.20 20.05 -2.32
N HIS A 271 19.45 21.36 -2.25
CA HIS A 271 20.21 22.10 -3.28
C HIS A 271 19.62 21.97 -4.69
N GLY A 272 18.28 22.05 -4.80
CA GLY A 272 17.59 21.98 -6.08
C GLY A 272 17.42 20.56 -6.65
N ARG A 273 17.52 19.51 -5.84
CA ARG A 273 17.46 18.10 -6.29
C ARG A 273 16.40 17.28 -5.57
N ALA A 274 15.28 17.90 -5.21
CA ALA A 274 14.19 17.18 -4.58
C ALA A 274 13.36 16.40 -5.60
N VAL A 275 13.01 17.03 -6.73
CA VAL A 275 12.33 16.37 -7.86
C VAL A 275 13.31 16.29 -9.02
N ILE A 276 13.44 15.10 -9.61
CA ILE A 276 14.41 14.85 -10.69
C ILE A 276 13.68 14.23 -11.88
N ALA A 277 13.96 14.76 -13.07
CA ALA A 277 13.58 14.18 -14.34
C ALA A 277 14.77 13.51 -15.01
N TYR A 278 14.57 12.27 -15.44
CA TYR A 278 15.53 11.45 -16.13
C TYR A 278 15.07 11.22 -17.57
N ASP A 279 16.00 11.23 -18.52
CA ASP A 279 15.76 10.78 -19.89
C ASP A 279 15.32 9.32 -19.86
N ARG A 280 14.11 9.05 -20.37
CA ARG A 280 13.47 7.75 -20.23
C ARG A 280 14.23 6.63 -20.94
N HIS A 281 15.04 6.97 -21.95
CA HIS A 281 15.79 5.99 -22.74
C HIS A 281 17.18 5.67 -22.16
N SER A 282 17.82 6.62 -21.47
CA SER A 282 19.21 6.50 -21.03
C SER A 282 19.43 6.61 -19.52
N GLY A 283 18.43 7.09 -18.77
CA GLY A 283 18.54 7.33 -17.33
C GLY A 283 19.39 8.53 -16.95
N LYS A 284 19.73 9.41 -17.90
CA LYS A 284 20.52 10.63 -17.64
C LYS A 284 19.64 11.75 -17.10
N HIS A 285 20.18 12.59 -16.23
CA HIS A 285 19.46 13.76 -15.70
C HIS A 285 19.12 14.75 -16.84
N ILE A 286 17.86 15.17 -16.91
CA ILE A 286 17.39 16.25 -17.77
C ILE A 286 17.35 17.54 -16.96
N TRP A 287 16.64 17.52 -15.84
CA TRP A 287 16.53 18.63 -14.90
C TRP A 287 16.30 18.12 -13.48
N ALA A 288 16.59 18.98 -12.51
CA ALA A 288 16.26 18.77 -11.11
C ALA A 288 15.73 20.08 -10.51
N SER A 289 14.83 20.00 -9.53
CA SER A 289 14.23 21.17 -8.91
C SER A 289 13.90 20.97 -7.42
N ALA A 290 13.58 22.09 -6.76
CA ALA A 290 13.09 22.19 -5.38
C ALA A 290 14.03 21.61 -4.30
N SER A 291 13.67 21.82 -3.03
CA SER A 291 14.44 21.36 -1.87
C SER A 291 13.50 21.09 -0.70
N HIS A 292 13.12 19.82 -0.54
CA HIS A 292 12.13 19.37 0.43
C HIS A 292 12.35 17.91 0.76
N LYS A 293 11.79 17.45 1.88
CA LYS A 293 11.71 16.00 2.14
C LYS A 293 10.67 15.38 1.21
N ALA A 294 10.98 14.23 0.61
CA ALA A 294 10.04 13.53 -0.26
C ALA A 294 8.76 13.17 0.49
N GLY A 295 7.66 13.19 -0.24
CA GLY A 295 6.40 12.62 0.22
C GLY A 295 6.39 11.10 0.09
N TYR A 296 5.24 10.50 0.39
CA TYR A 296 4.97 9.09 0.10
C TYR A 296 4.02 8.94 -1.08
N THR A 297 3.92 9.98 -1.91
CA THR A 297 3.05 10.06 -3.09
C THR A 297 3.87 9.94 -4.38
N SER A 298 3.22 9.45 -5.44
CA SER A 298 3.74 9.54 -6.81
C SER A 298 3.51 10.95 -7.35
N VAL A 299 4.44 11.47 -8.15
CA VAL A 299 4.20 12.69 -8.94
C VAL A 299 3.06 12.41 -9.93
N ARG A 300 2.17 13.37 -10.14
CA ARG A 300 1.07 13.26 -11.13
C ARG A 300 1.03 14.48 -12.03
N THR A 301 0.49 14.31 -13.23
CA THR A 301 0.24 15.39 -14.20
C THR A 301 -1.20 15.84 -14.12
N GLU A 302 -1.42 17.15 -14.16
CA GLU A 302 -2.75 17.76 -14.21
C GLU A 302 -2.74 18.92 -15.19
N VAL A 303 -3.88 19.16 -15.85
CA VAL A 303 -4.07 20.34 -16.70
C VAL A 303 -4.92 21.34 -15.93
N ILE A 304 -4.31 22.46 -15.55
CA ILE A 304 -4.94 23.53 -14.77
C ILE A 304 -4.80 24.82 -15.57
N ASP A 305 -5.92 25.51 -15.82
CA ASP A 305 -5.97 26.72 -16.66
C ASP A 305 -5.18 26.55 -17.98
N GLU A 306 -5.47 25.46 -18.69
CA GLU A 306 -4.83 25.08 -19.98
C GLU A 306 -3.32 24.78 -19.90
N THR A 307 -2.73 24.80 -18.72
CA THR A 307 -1.31 24.53 -18.50
C THR A 307 -1.13 23.13 -17.89
N GLU A 308 -0.32 22.30 -18.53
CA GLU A 308 0.10 21.02 -17.94
C GLU A 308 1.11 21.27 -16.82
N GLN A 309 0.86 20.67 -15.66
CA GLN A 309 1.67 20.86 -14.46
C GLN A 309 1.91 19.52 -13.77
N LEU A 310 3.10 19.35 -13.19
CA LEU A 310 3.37 18.29 -12.24
C LEU A 310 2.85 18.71 -10.87
N ILE A 311 2.08 17.85 -10.21
CA ILE A 311 1.69 18.00 -8.82
C ILE A 311 2.58 17.09 -7.97
N VAL A 312 3.30 17.69 -7.03
CA VAL A 312 4.20 17.00 -6.11
C VAL A 312 3.72 17.25 -4.69
N PHE A 313 3.19 16.22 -4.02
CA PHE A 313 2.79 16.31 -2.62
C PHE A 313 3.88 15.73 -1.72
N HIS A 314 4.82 16.62 -1.36
CA HIS A 314 6.02 16.30 -0.61
C HIS A 314 5.79 16.37 0.90
N GLY A 315 6.80 16.03 1.71
CA GLY A 315 6.68 15.96 3.17
C GLY A 315 6.43 17.30 3.87
N ASP A 316 6.67 18.41 3.18
CA ASP A 316 6.58 19.77 3.71
C ASP A 316 5.41 20.61 3.13
N GLY A 317 4.73 20.11 2.10
CA GLY A 317 3.76 20.88 1.33
C GLY A 317 3.37 20.21 0.03
N VAL A 318 2.67 20.96 -0.81
CA VAL A 318 2.33 20.59 -2.18
C VAL A 318 2.79 21.69 -3.13
N MET A 319 3.30 21.32 -4.30
CA MET A 319 3.76 22.26 -5.32
C MET A 319 3.35 21.85 -6.73
N GLY A 320 3.27 22.86 -7.60
CA GLY A 320 3.12 22.72 -9.04
C GLY A 320 4.43 23.02 -9.76
N LEU A 321 4.83 22.17 -10.72
CA LEU A 321 6.03 22.38 -11.55
C LEU A 321 5.70 22.30 -13.04
N ILE A 322 6.48 23.00 -13.87
CA ILE A 322 6.46 22.82 -15.33
C ILE A 322 7.14 21.49 -15.70
N PRO A 323 6.47 20.54 -16.40
CA PRO A 323 7.04 19.23 -16.73
C PRO A 323 8.37 19.26 -17.49
N GLU A 324 8.54 20.20 -18.41
CA GLU A 324 9.70 20.26 -19.31
C GLU A 324 10.95 20.82 -18.62
N THR A 325 10.78 21.66 -17.60
CA THR A 325 11.88 22.45 -17.01
C THR A 325 12.06 22.25 -15.52
N GLY A 326 11.06 21.70 -14.83
CA GLY A 326 11.02 21.63 -13.37
C GLY A 326 10.81 22.98 -12.67
N ALA A 327 10.52 24.06 -13.41
CA ALA A 327 10.31 25.37 -12.81
C ALA A 327 9.08 25.35 -11.89
N VAL A 328 9.24 25.89 -10.67
CA VAL A 328 8.17 25.94 -9.68
C VAL A 328 7.15 27.02 -10.08
N LEU A 329 5.90 26.62 -10.25
CA LEU A 329 4.77 27.50 -10.56
C LEU A 329 4.17 28.08 -9.27
N TRP A 330 3.89 27.20 -8.31
CA TRP A 330 3.27 27.54 -7.04
C TRP A 330 3.65 26.54 -5.96
N GLU A 331 3.52 26.96 -4.70
CA GLU A 331 3.76 26.11 -3.53
C GLU A 331 2.78 26.48 -2.42
N TYR A 332 2.29 25.46 -1.72
CA TYR A 332 1.45 25.61 -0.53
C TYR A 332 2.00 24.76 0.63
N PRO A 333 2.32 25.37 1.79
CA PRO A 333 2.88 24.65 2.91
C PRO A 333 1.82 23.75 3.57
N TRP A 334 2.17 22.48 3.78
CA TRP A 334 1.31 21.50 4.44
C TRP A 334 2.15 20.49 5.21
N LYS A 335 2.30 20.75 6.51
CA LYS A 335 3.20 19.99 7.38
C LYS A 335 2.44 19.25 8.46
N ASN A 336 2.88 18.03 8.72
CA ASN A 336 2.53 17.28 9.92
C ASN A 336 3.79 16.94 10.72
N ILE A 337 3.61 16.50 11.97
CA ILE A 337 4.73 16.28 12.90
C ILE A 337 5.75 15.22 12.45
N TYR A 338 5.43 14.40 11.44
CA TYR A 338 6.32 13.39 10.88
C TYR A 338 6.80 13.71 9.46
N GLY A 339 6.27 14.75 8.82
CA GLY A 339 6.48 15.04 7.40
C GLY A 339 6.04 13.87 6.50
N VAL A 340 4.89 13.27 6.82
CA VAL A 340 4.35 12.09 6.14
C VAL A 340 3.06 12.48 5.41
N ASN A 341 3.19 12.87 4.15
CA ASN A 341 2.06 13.13 3.25
C ASN A 341 1.96 11.93 2.28
N VAL A 342 0.83 11.21 2.33
CA VAL A 342 0.67 9.89 1.69
C VAL A 342 -0.48 9.84 0.69
N ALA A 343 -1.43 10.77 0.76
CA ALA A 343 -2.63 10.70 -0.04
C ALA A 343 -2.49 11.51 -1.33
N GLN A 344 -2.67 10.88 -2.49
CA GLN A 344 -2.65 11.60 -3.78
C GLN A 344 -3.62 12.80 -3.75
N PRO A 345 -3.16 13.99 -4.16
CA PRO A 345 -4.04 15.14 -4.37
C PRO A 345 -5.14 14.82 -5.40
N LEU A 346 -6.33 15.40 -5.23
CA LEU A 346 -7.45 15.26 -6.16
C LEU A 346 -7.79 16.61 -6.78
N CYS A 347 -7.87 16.66 -8.12
CA CYS A 347 -8.25 17.87 -8.84
C CYS A 347 -9.75 17.94 -9.11
N PHE A 348 -10.31 19.14 -8.99
CA PHE A 348 -11.68 19.51 -9.32
C PHE A 348 -11.64 20.75 -10.21
N GLY A 349 -11.39 20.56 -11.51
CA GLY A 349 -11.05 21.67 -12.40
C GLY A 349 -9.75 22.33 -11.95
N SER A 350 -9.79 23.63 -11.63
CA SER A 350 -8.64 24.38 -11.12
C SER A 350 -8.51 24.34 -9.59
N GLU A 351 -9.29 23.51 -8.90
CA GLU A 351 -9.18 23.33 -7.45
C GLU A 351 -8.45 22.03 -7.09
N LEU A 352 -7.65 22.03 -6.03
CA LEU A 352 -6.85 20.90 -5.57
C LEU A 352 -7.18 20.54 -4.12
N PHE A 353 -7.73 19.35 -3.92
CA PHE A 353 -7.97 18.78 -2.60
C PHE A 353 -6.75 18.01 -2.11
N ILE A 354 -6.28 18.32 -0.90
CA ILE A 354 -5.24 17.57 -0.21
C ILE A 354 -5.70 17.17 1.18
N SER A 355 -5.20 16.03 1.68
CA SER A 355 -5.48 15.57 3.03
C SER A 355 -4.31 14.77 3.59
N SER A 356 -4.17 14.80 4.92
CA SER A 356 -3.19 13.99 5.63
C SER A 356 -3.70 13.57 7.00
N GLY A 357 -3.21 12.41 7.43
CA GLY A 357 -3.39 11.88 8.78
C GLY A 357 -2.67 12.73 9.83
N TYR A 358 -2.39 12.10 10.98
CA TYR A 358 -1.65 12.73 12.08
C TYR A 358 -2.29 14.04 12.53
N ASP A 359 -3.62 14.08 12.56
CA ASP A 359 -4.43 15.22 12.99
C ASP A 359 -4.33 16.47 12.09
N SER A 360 -3.78 16.34 10.87
CA SER A 360 -3.63 17.45 9.92
C SER A 360 -4.95 17.80 9.23
N GLY A 361 -5.70 16.80 8.78
CA GLY A 361 -7.01 17.01 8.17
C GLY A 361 -6.95 17.18 6.66
N CYS A 362 -7.69 18.14 6.13
CA CYS A 362 -7.82 18.40 4.70
C CYS A 362 -8.03 19.88 4.40
N VAL A 363 -7.75 20.29 3.16
CA VAL A 363 -8.00 21.62 2.59
C VAL A 363 -8.33 21.50 1.11
N LEU A 364 -9.05 22.49 0.56
CA LEU A 364 -9.22 22.69 -0.88
C LEU A 364 -8.55 23.99 -1.27
N LEU A 365 -7.64 23.91 -2.24
CA LEU A 365 -6.86 25.01 -2.75
C LEU A 365 -7.42 25.43 -4.11
N ASP A 366 -7.50 26.73 -4.34
CA ASP A 366 -7.82 27.32 -5.64
C ASP A 366 -6.50 27.64 -6.35
N LEU A 367 -6.29 26.99 -7.49
CA LEU A 367 -5.12 27.15 -8.36
C LEU A 367 -5.44 28.03 -9.58
N SER A 368 -6.63 28.63 -9.66
CA SER A 368 -6.97 29.56 -10.73
C SER A 368 -6.29 30.92 -10.58
N ASP A 369 -5.99 31.56 -11.70
CA ASP A 369 -5.54 32.96 -11.77
C ASP A 369 -4.33 33.31 -10.86
N LEU A 370 -3.42 32.35 -10.62
CA LEU A 370 -2.26 32.55 -9.74
C LEU A 370 -1.37 33.70 -10.27
N GLN A 371 -1.33 34.85 -9.57
CA GLN A 371 -0.49 36.02 -9.92
C GLN A 371 0.37 36.57 -8.76
N SER A 372 1.60 36.97 -9.14
CA SER A 372 2.72 37.67 -8.46
C SER A 372 3.20 37.20 -7.08
N GLY A 373 4.33 36.48 -7.14
CA GLY A 373 5.16 35.90 -6.10
C GLY A 373 5.87 34.72 -6.77
N SER A 374 7.20 34.59 -6.65
CA SER A 374 7.91 33.44 -7.23
C SER A 374 8.46 32.58 -6.10
N PRO A 375 7.87 31.41 -5.81
CA PRO A 375 6.66 30.82 -6.40
C PRO A 375 5.34 31.45 -5.91
N ALA A 376 4.23 31.27 -6.65
CA ALA A 376 2.90 31.75 -6.26
C ALA A 376 2.32 30.91 -5.10
N VAL A 377 1.39 31.48 -4.34
CA VAL A 377 0.73 30.79 -3.21
C VAL A 377 -0.77 30.62 -3.51
N PRO A 378 -1.28 29.38 -3.58
CA PRO A 378 -2.71 29.12 -3.76
C PRO A 378 -3.60 29.70 -2.66
N ARG A 379 -4.84 30.06 -3.02
CA ARG A 379 -5.86 30.50 -2.06
C ARG A 379 -6.61 29.30 -1.49
N GLU A 380 -7.00 29.35 -0.23
CA GLU A 380 -7.91 28.35 0.35
C GLU A 380 -9.36 28.64 -0.07
N VAL A 381 -10.03 27.67 -0.70
CA VAL A 381 -11.48 27.77 -1.00
C VAL A 381 -12.28 27.70 0.30
N TRP A 382 -11.89 26.80 1.19
CA TRP A 382 -12.34 26.70 2.57
C TRP A 382 -11.16 26.38 3.49
N PRO A 383 -11.20 26.80 4.76
CA PRO A 383 -10.05 26.70 5.65
C PRO A 383 -9.73 25.24 6.01
N PRO A 384 -8.45 24.91 6.26
CA PRO A 384 -8.02 23.61 6.74
C PRO A 384 -8.86 23.13 7.94
N ASN A 385 -9.33 21.88 7.87
CA ASN A 385 -10.17 21.31 8.91
C ASN A 385 -9.95 19.78 9.02
N LYS A 386 -10.48 19.16 10.08
CA LYS A 386 -10.20 17.77 10.44
C LYS A 386 -11.26 16.76 9.97
N ARG A 387 -12.08 17.13 8.99
CA ARG A 387 -13.26 16.35 8.58
C ARG A 387 -12.90 15.13 7.73
N MET A 388 -11.71 15.11 7.12
CA MET A 388 -11.12 13.95 6.46
C MET A 388 -9.61 13.91 6.73
N LYS A 389 -9.11 12.80 7.27
CA LYS A 389 -7.69 12.56 7.58
C LYS A 389 -7.24 11.28 6.87
N LEU A 390 -6.71 11.43 5.67
CA LEU A 390 -6.23 10.30 4.87
C LEU A 390 -4.85 9.82 5.35
N LYS A 391 -4.75 8.53 5.66
CA LYS A 391 -3.53 7.91 6.20
C LYS A 391 -3.42 6.49 5.66
N PHE A 392 -2.29 6.12 5.07
CA PHE A 392 -2.06 4.89 4.27
C PHE A 392 -2.99 4.70 3.05
N ASN A 393 -4.07 5.46 2.95
CA ASN A 393 -5.05 5.38 1.89
C ASN A 393 -5.10 6.69 1.10
N GLU A 394 -5.69 6.59 -0.09
CA GLU A 394 -6.07 7.75 -0.90
C GLU A 394 -7.59 7.79 -0.99
N ALA A 395 -8.11 8.95 -1.42
CA ALA A 395 -9.52 9.13 -1.68
C ALA A 395 -9.81 9.05 -3.18
N VAL A 396 -11.08 8.86 -3.52
CA VAL A 396 -11.61 8.94 -4.88
C VAL A 396 -12.71 9.99 -4.95
N ALA A 397 -12.96 10.55 -6.13
CA ALA A 397 -13.96 11.58 -6.33
C ALA A 397 -15.09 11.09 -7.23
N ARG A 398 -16.34 11.45 -6.91
CA ARG A 398 -17.50 11.26 -7.79
C ARG A 398 -18.41 12.48 -7.72
N GLY A 399 -18.51 13.21 -8.83
CA GLY A 399 -19.13 14.55 -8.84
C GLY A 399 -18.42 15.46 -7.83
N ASN A 400 -19.18 16.18 -7.01
CA ASN A 400 -18.65 17.10 -6.00
C ASN A 400 -18.35 16.43 -4.65
N HIS A 401 -18.14 15.11 -4.62
CA HIS A 401 -17.94 14.36 -3.38
C HIS A 401 -16.64 13.57 -3.41
N VAL A 402 -15.94 13.61 -2.28
CA VAL A 402 -14.72 12.83 -2.03
C VAL A 402 -15.04 11.70 -1.07
N TYR A 403 -14.59 10.49 -1.41
CA TYR A 403 -14.76 9.27 -0.62
C TYR A 403 -13.38 8.73 -0.21
N GLY A 404 -13.15 8.62 1.09
CA GLY A 404 -11.86 8.15 1.62
C GLY A 404 -11.95 7.69 3.07
N LEU A 405 -10.90 7.05 3.58
CA LEU A 405 -10.85 6.54 4.94
C LEU A 405 -10.31 7.62 5.89
N ASP A 406 -11.19 8.22 6.70
CA ASP A 406 -10.84 9.19 7.73
C ASP A 406 -10.38 8.46 9.02
N ASP A 407 -9.07 8.28 9.16
CA ASP A 407 -8.43 7.40 10.17
C ASP A 407 -9.09 6.00 10.21
N GLY A 408 -9.28 5.42 9.03
CA GLY A 408 -9.72 4.05 8.85
C GLY A 408 -11.22 3.79 8.91
N ILE A 409 -12.04 4.84 8.85
CA ILE A 409 -13.49 4.73 8.67
C ILE A 409 -13.86 5.47 7.40
N LEU A 410 -14.61 4.83 6.50
CA LEU A 410 -15.01 5.44 5.24
C LEU A 410 -15.89 6.67 5.49
N CYS A 411 -15.65 7.70 4.70
CA CYS A 411 -16.21 9.02 4.87
C CYS A 411 -16.51 9.62 3.50
N CYS A 412 -17.64 10.33 3.41
CA CYS A 412 -17.98 11.19 2.28
C CYS A 412 -17.90 12.66 2.69
N LEU A 413 -17.19 13.46 1.91
CA LEU A 413 -17.02 14.90 2.10
C LEU A 413 -17.53 15.63 0.85
N ASP A 414 -18.33 16.68 1.04
CA ASP A 414 -18.75 17.58 -0.03
C ASP A 414 -17.66 18.61 -0.27
N ILE A 415 -17.10 18.61 -1.48
CA ILE A 415 -15.94 19.43 -1.81
C ILE A 415 -16.29 20.92 -1.87
N THR A 416 -17.54 21.26 -2.20
CA THR A 416 -18.02 22.64 -2.33
C THR A 416 -18.04 23.36 -0.98
N THR A 417 -18.38 22.63 0.08
CA THR A 417 -18.57 23.19 1.42
C THR A 417 -17.47 22.80 2.41
N GLY A 418 -16.69 21.76 2.09
CA GLY A 418 -15.79 21.11 3.02
C GLY A 418 -16.52 20.37 4.15
N GLU A 419 -17.84 20.19 4.09
CA GLU A 419 -18.61 19.50 5.13
C GLU A 419 -18.63 17.99 4.92
N ARG A 420 -18.55 17.25 6.03
CA ARG A 420 -18.68 15.80 6.01
C ARG A 420 -20.15 15.41 5.90
N ARG A 421 -20.51 14.66 4.86
CA ARG A 421 -21.87 14.14 4.64
C ARG A 421 -22.18 12.98 5.57
N TRP A 422 -21.29 12.00 5.63
CA TRP A 422 -21.41 10.84 6.50
C TRP A 422 -20.06 10.22 6.80
N LYS A 423 -20.01 9.37 7.84
CA LYS A 423 -18.85 8.56 8.22
C LYS A 423 -19.35 7.21 8.74
N GLY A 424 -18.96 6.11 8.10
CA GLY A 424 -19.44 4.76 8.40
C GLY A 424 -18.58 3.69 7.72
N GLY A 425 -18.61 2.46 8.23
CA GLY A 425 -17.78 1.36 7.71
C GLY A 425 -16.31 1.46 8.15
N ARG A 426 -15.87 0.56 9.03
CA ARG A 426 -14.50 0.54 9.54
C ARG A 426 -13.64 -0.41 8.70
N TYR A 427 -12.80 0.16 7.85
CA TYR A 427 -11.89 -0.58 6.95
C TYR A 427 -10.41 -0.42 7.33
N ARG A 428 -10.11 0.34 8.40
CA ARG A 428 -8.76 0.62 8.91
C ARG A 428 -7.87 1.21 7.80
N PHE A 429 -6.60 0.86 7.73
CA PHE A 429 -5.66 1.36 6.71
C PHE A 429 -5.80 0.65 5.35
N GLY A 430 -7.05 0.55 4.88
CA GLY A 430 -7.43 -0.07 3.62
C GLY A 430 -7.24 0.85 2.40
N GLN A 431 -7.71 0.39 1.25
CA GLN A 431 -7.63 1.09 -0.04
C GLN A 431 -9.03 1.23 -0.66
N VAL A 432 -9.25 2.34 -1.37
CA VAL A 432 -10.52 2.66 -2.03
C VAL A 432 -10.27 2.86 -3.54
N LEU A 433 -11.11 2.25 -4.36
CA LEU A 433 -11.24 2.50 -5.80
C LEU A 433 -12.68 2.92 -6.12
N LEU A 434 -12.85 3.74 -7.16
CA LEU A 434 -14.16 4.08 -7.70
C LEU A 434 -14.53 3.07 -8.80
N TRP A 435 -15.74 2.52 -8.75
CA TRP A 435 -16.26 1.61 -9.76
C TRP A 435 -17.68 2.04 -10.14
N GLY A 436 -17.81 2.93 -11.15
CA GLY A 436 -19.10 3.49 -11.54
C GLY A 436 -19.77 4.30 -10.43
N ASP A 437 -20.89 3.79 -9.89
CA ASP A 437 -21.62 4.36 -8.75
C ASP A 437 -21.33 3.64 -7.42
N GLN A 438 -20.36 2.74 -7.42
CA GLN A 438 -19.91 1.98 -6.26
C GLN A 438 -18.44 2.30 -5.92
N LEU A 439 -18.03 1.91 -4.73
CA LEU A 439 -16.67 1.91 -4.25
C LEU A 439 -16.24 0.46 -4.02
N LEU A 440 -15.08 0.07 -4.54
CA LEU A 440 -14.40 -1.15 -4.12
C LEU A 440 -13.44 -0.82 -3.00
N VAL A 441 -13.69 -1.36 -1.80
CA VAL A 441 -12.92 -1.09 -0.59
C VAL A 441 -12.21 -2.36 -0.13
N GLN A 442 -10.88 -2.38 -0.20
CA GLN A 442 -10.07 -3.41 0.45
C GLN A 442 -9.72 -2.95 1.86
N ALA A 443 -10.21 -3.64 2.88
CA ALA A 443 -9.90 -3.39 4.28
C ALA A 443 -8.48 -3.82 4.63
N GLU A 444 -7.89 -3.27 5.71
CA GLU A 444 -6.53 -3.65 6.15
C GLU A 444 -6.39 -5.14 6.49
N ASP A 445 -7.46 -5.81 6.92
CA ASP A 445 -7.45 -7.24 7.27
C ASP A 445 -7.64 -8.17 6.05
N GLY A 446 -7.64 -7.62 4.84
CA GLY A 446 -7.78 -8.36 3.59
C GLY A 446 -9.20 -8.61 3.12
N ALA A 447 -10.23 -8.12 3.84
CA ALA A 447 -11.60 -8.17 3.34
C ALA A 447 -11.78 -7.21 2.16
N VAL A 448 -12.60 -7.59 1.17
CA VAL A 448 -12.99 -6.70 0.07
C VAL A 448 -14.49 -6.52 0.09
N ALA A 449 -14.93 -5.27 0.03
CA ALA A 449 -16.33 -4.87 0.10
C ALA A 449 -16.71 -3.95 -1.06
N LEU A 450 -17.99 -4.01 -1.45
CA LEU A 450 -18.62 -3.00 -2.30
C LEU A 450 -19.50 -2.09 -1.44
N VAL A 451 -19.39 -0.79 -1.67
CA VAL A 451 -20.11 0.25 -0.93
C VAL A 451 -20.70 1.23 -1.93
N ASP A 452 -21.91 1.74 -1.71
CA ASP A 452 -22.47 2.76 -2.59
C ASP A 452 -21.67 4.07 -2.53
N ALA A 453 -21.32 4.63 -3.70
CA ALA A 453 -20.72 5.96 -3.83
C ALA A 453 -21.80 7.06 -3.82
N THR A 454 -22.65 7.06 -2.78
CA THR A 454 -23.73 8.03 -2.58
C THR A 454 -23.38 9.05 -1.47
N PRO A 455 -23.78 10.32 -1.60
CA PRO A 455 -23.57 11.32 -0.55
C PRO A 455 -24.65 11.30 0.55
N THR A 456 -25.66 10.43 0.46
CA THR A 456 -26.80 10.41 1.39
C THR A 456 -26.47 9.73 2.70
N GLU A 457 -25.96 8.50 2.64
CA GLU A 457 -25.62 7.69 3.81
C GLU A 457 -24.59 6.62 3.44
N PHE A 458 -24.01 5.99 4.46
CA PHE A 458 -23.15 4.83 4.28
C PHE A 458 -23.99 3.57 4.05
N HIS A 459 -23.71 2.84 2.97
CA HIS A 459 -24.35 1.55 2.67
C HIS A 459 -23.33 0.56 2.08
N GLU A 460 -22.92 -0.45 2.87
CA GLU A 460 -22.11 -1.58 2.38
C GLU A 460 -23.03 -2.61 1.72
N ILE A 461 -22.85 -2.80 0.41
CA ILE A 461 -23.65 -3.70 -0.43
C ILE A 461 -23.32 -5.15 -0.06
N THR A 462 -22.04 -5.51 -0.15
CA THR A 462 -21.59 -6.88 0.08
C THR A 462 -20.09 -6.93 0.41
N ARG A 463 -19.63 -8.08 0.92
CA ARG A 463 -18.23 -8.29 1.32
C ARG A 463 -17.83 -9.75 1.23
N PHE A 464 -16.55 -10.01 0.99
CA PHE A 464 -15.94 -11.34 1.13
C PHE A 464 -14.48 -11.21 1.61
N GLN A 465 -13.86 -12.33 1.96
CA GLN A 465 -12.52 -12.38 2.55
C GLN A 465 -11.51 -13.03 1.59
N PRO A 466 -10.91 -12.28 0.65
CA PRO A 466 -9.94 -12.84 -0.27
C PRO A 466 -8.55 -13.06 0.34
N LEU A 467 -8.12 -12.25 1.31
CA LEU A 467 -6.80 -12.36 1.94
C LEU A 467 -6.92 -12.48 3.45
N SER A 468 -5.90 -12.98 4.14
CA SER A 468 -5.98 -13.29 5.58
C SER A 468 -4.98 -12.54 6.47
N ASP A 469 -4.18 -11.65 5.88
CA ASP A 469 -3.16 -10.85 6.57
C ASP A 469 -3.28 -9.37 6.17
N ARG A 470 -2.46 -8.53 6.80
CA ARG A 470 -2.40 -7.09 6.61
C ARG A 470 -2.20 -6.72 5.14
N THR A 471 -3.12 -5.95 4.61
CA THR A 471 -3.10 -5.44 3.24
C THR A 471 -3.03 -3.92 3.23
N TRP A 472 -1.91 -3.40 2.74
CA TRP A 472 -1.75 -1.98 2.40
C TRP A 472 -1.58 -1.76 0.88
N ASN A 473 -1.51 -2.84 0.12
CA ASN A 473 -1.46 -2.84 -1.34
C ASN A 473 -2.80 -2.32 -1.90
N VAL A 474 -2.74 -1.58 -3.01
CA VAL A 474 -3.94 -1.19 -3.76
C VAL A 474 -4.41 -2.40 -4.57
N PRO A 475 -5.71 -2.78 -4.51
CA PRO A 475 -6.25 -3.82 -5.38
C PRO A 475 -6.29 -3.32 -6.83
N VAL A 476 -6.41 -4.23 -7.78
CA VAL A 476 -6.68 -3.89 -9.18
C VAL A 476 -7.88 -4.67 -9.68
N VAL A 477 -8.80 -3.96 -10.33
CA VAL A 477 -9.84 -4.58 -11.16
C VAL A 477 -9.49 -4.33 -12.61
N ASN A 478 -9.30 -5.41 -13.36
CA ASN A 478 -9.06 -5.32 -14.79
C ASN A 478 -9.51 -6.61 -15.50
N ARG A 479 -10.23 -6.46 -16.62
CA ARG A 479 -10.78 -7.50 -17.50
C ARG A 479 -11.59 -8.55 -16.72
N GLY A 480 -12.57 -8.09 -15.96
CA GLY A 480 -13.48 -8.94 -15.16
C GLY A 480 -12.81 -9.64 -13.97
N ARG A 481 -11.57 -9.28 -13.64
CA ARG A 481 -10.77 -9.92 -12.58
C ARG A 481 -10.35 -8.94 -11.51
N LEU A 482 -10.40 -9.40 -10.27
CA LEU A 482 -9.87 -8.70 -9.10
C LEU A 482 -8.53 -9.34 -8.71
N TYR A 483 -7.47 -8.56 -8.79
CA TYR A 483 -6.13 -8.90 -8.33
C TYR A 483 -5.88 -8.26 -6.97
N VAL A 484 -5.53 -9.09 -5.99
CA VAL A 484 -5.24 -8.66 -4.63
C VAL A 484 -3.95 -9.30 -4.15
N ARG A 485 -3.23 -8.60 -3.30
CA ARG A 485 -2.06 -9.15 -2.61
C ARG A 485 -1.86 -8.55 -1.23
N ASN A 486 -1.09 -9.25 -0.42
CA ASN A 486 -0.47 -8.76 0.80
C ASN A 486 1.05 -9.01 0.73
N ALA A 487 1.73 -8.98 1.89
CA ALA A 487 3.16 -9.22 1.98
C ALA A 487 3.59 -10.69 1.77
N PHE A 488 2.67 -11.65 1.64
CA PHE A 488 3.00 -13.08 1.58
C PHE A 488 2.23 -13.87 0.53
N GLU A 489 1.07 -13.39 0.08
CA GLU A 489 0.26 -14.05 -0.93
C GLU A 489 -0.32 -13.05 -1.94
N ALA A 490 -0.51 -13.52 -3.18
CA ALA A 490 -1.29 -12.88 -4.21
C ALA A 490 -2.41 -13.84 -4.66
N ALA A 491 -3.55 -13.27 -5.06
CA ALA A 491 -4.70 -14.02 -5.53
C ALA A 491 -5.46 -13.25 -6.60
N CYS A 492 -6.14 -14.00 -7.47
CA CYS A 492 -7.02 -13.48 -8.50
C CYS A 492 -8.41 -14.09 -8.38
N PHE A 493 -9.44 -13.26 -8.53
CA PHE A 493 -10.83 -13.66 -8.47
C PHE A 493 -11.58 -13.19 -9.71
N ALA A 494 -12.46 -14.03 -10.26
CA ALA A 494 -13.41 -13.62 -11.28
C ALA A 494 -14.56 -12.85 -10.61
N ILE A 495 -14.69 -11.56 -10.94
CA ILE A 495 -15.69 -10.64 -10.38
C ILE A 495 -16.76 -10.24 -11.41
N ASP A 496 -16.51 -10.50 -12.69
CA ASP A 496 -17.49 -10.41 -13.77
C ASP A 496 -17.21 -11.54 -14.78
N GLU A 497 -18.22 -12.34 -15.12
CA GLU A 497 -18.09 -13.47 -16.08
C GLU A 497 -18.23 -13.01 -17.55
N ARG A 498 -18.29 -11.70 -17.81
CA ARG A 498 -18.49 -11.14 -19.16
C ARG A 498 -17.29 -11.27 -20.12
N HIS A 499 -16.14 -11.82 -19.68
CA HIS A 499 -14.92 -11.94 -20.49
C HIS A 499 -14.24 -13.30 -20.42
#